data_AF-A0A815SXU6-F1
#
_entry.id   AF-A0A815SXU6-F1
#
_cell.length_a   1.000
_cell.length_b   1.000
_cell.length_c   1.000
_cell.angle_alpha   90.00
_cell.angle_beta   90.00
_cell.angle_gamma   90.00
#
_symmetry.space_group_name_H-M   'P 1'
#
loop_
_entity.id
_entity.type
_entity.pdbx_description
1 polymer ?
#
loop_
_entity_poly.entity_id
_entity_poly.type
_entity_poly.pdbx_seq_one_letter_code
_entity_poly.pdbx_strand_id
1 'polypeptide(L)'
;MAPVDPNITVFKVIFEIISAFGTVGLTLGYPNVSSSFATVLSPASKVILVITMLMGRHRGLLASMKDQEAIEHSAADLINRQCEEIIKEYQRTTLGTNVADTTRPGEAVTQL
;
A
#
# COMPACT_ATOMS: atom_id res chain seq x y z
N MET A 1 14.67 4.74 -24.96
CA MET A 1 15.42 3.91 -24.00
C MET A 1 16.57 4.76 -23.50
N ALA A 2 16.50 5.29 -22.27
CA ALA A 2 17.66 5.95 -21.68
C ALA A 2 18.79 4.91 -21.53
N PRO A 3 20.06 5.28 -21.78
CA PRO A 3 21.17 4.35 -21.60
C PRO A 3 21.22 3.86 -20.15
N VAL A 4 21.33 2.54 -19.96
CA VAL A 4 21.57 1.95 -18.65
C VAL A 4 22.98 2.34 -18.22
N ASP A 5 23.07 3.04 -17.10
CA ASP A 5 24.35 3.47 -16.56
C ASP A 5 25.04 2.31 -15.83
N PRO A 6 26.21 1.84 -16.30
CA PRO A 6 26.91 0.72 -15.68
C PRO A 6 27.43 1.04 -14.27
N ASN A 7 27.48 2.32 -13.90
CA ASN A 7 27.99 2.76 -12.60
C ASN A 7 26.91 2.81 -11.51
N ILE A 8 25.64 2.66 -11.89
CA ILE A 8 24.48 2.51 -11.00
C ILE A 8 24.24 1.02 -10.80
N THR A 9 24.89 0.45 -9.79
CA THR A 9 24.72 -0.97 -9.44
C THR A 9 23.77 -1.12 -8.26
N VAL A 10 23.05 -2.24 -8.20
CA VAL A 10 22.14 -2.57 -7.08
C VAL A 10 22.89 -2.55 -5.74
N PHE A 11 24.14 -3.03 -5.73
CA PHE A 11 25.00 -3.00 -4.55
C PHE A 11 25.23 -1.57 -4.03
N LYS A 12 25.54 -0.61 -4.91
CA LYS A 12 25.70 0.80 -4.52
C LYS A 12 24.42 1.38 -3.95
N VAL A 13 23.27 1.07 -4.55
CA VAL A 13 21.96 1.53 -4.06
C VAL A 13 21.68 0.99 -2.66
N ILE A 14 21.86 -0.31 -2.44
CA ILE A 14 21.63 -0.95 -1.13
C ILE A 14 22.60 -0.41 -0.08
N PHE A 15 23.88 -0.28 -0.42
CA PHE A 15 24.89 0.29 0.47
C PHE A 15 24.50 1.71 0.90
N GLU A 16 24.03 2.53 -0.02
CA GLU A 16 23.65 3.91 0.27
C GLU A 16 22.44 3.98 1.22
N ILE A 17 21.46 3.11 1.04
CA ILE A 17 20.27 3.02 1.90
C ILE A 17 20.66 2.58 3.32
N ILE A 18 21.50 1.55 3.45
CA ILE A 18 21.95 1.04 4.76
C ILE A 18 22.79 2.09 5.49
N SER A 19 23.72 2.74 4.77
CA SER A 19 24.55 3.82 5.30
C SER A 19 23.71 5.01 5.79
N ALA A 20 22.70 5.41 5.01
CA ALA A 20 21.75 6.46 5.37
C ALA A 20 20.91 6.08 6.60
N PHE A 21 20.41 4.84 6.68
CA PHE A 21 19.63 4.35 7.82
C PHE A 21 20.46 4.29 9.11
N GLY A 22 21.74 3.92 9.03
CA GLY A 22 22.66 3.97 10.16
C GLY A 22 23.15 5.39 10.51
N THR A 23 22.79 6.40 9.71
CA THR A 23 23.37 7.76 9.78
C THR A 23 24.91 7.77 9.74
N VAL A 24 25.51 6.79 9.04
CA VAL A 24 26.98 6.65 8.95
C VAL A 24 27.57 7.69 8.00
N GLY A 25 26.84 8.03 6.93
CA GLY A 25 27.25 9.06 5.96
C GLY A 25 28.33 8.61 4.97
N LEU A 26 28.57 7.31 4.85
CA LEU A 26 29.48 6.75 3.84
C LEU A 26 28.77 6.58 2.50
N THR A 27 29.52 6.76 1.42
CA THR A 27 29.04 6.64 0.04
C THR A 27 30.09 5.99 -0.84
N LEU A 28 29.67 5.13 -1.76
CA LEU A 28 30.55 4.61 -2.82
C LEU A 28 30.69 5.59 -4.00
N GLY A 29 29.97 6.71 -3.95
CA GLY A 29 30.05 7.79 -4.92
C GLY A 29 29.71 7.39 -6.35
N TYR A 30 29.92 8.35 -7.24
CA TYR A 30 29.72 8.19 -8.67
C TYR A 30 30.99 8.66 -9.41
N PRO A 31 31.45 7.95 -10.46
CA PRO A 31 32.66 8.34 -11.18
C PRO A 31 32.57 9.78 -11.71
N ASN A 32 33.69 10.51 -11.66
CA ASN A 32 33.79 11.91 -12.12
C ASN A 32 32.98 12.93 -11.31
N VAL A 33 32.41 12.54 -10.16
CA VAL A 33 31.71 13.45 -9.25
C VAL A 33 32.16 13.18 -7.83
N SER A 34 32.72 14.18 -7.15
CA SER A 34 33.18 14.07 -5.74
C SER A 34 32.03 14.11 -4.72
N SER A 35 30.79 13.89 -5.17
CA SER A 35 29.58 13.93 -4.34
C SER A 35 29.06 12.52 -4.07
N SER A 36 28.22 12.36 -3.05
CA SER A 36 27.57 11.08 -2.77
C SER A 36 26.79 10.56 -3.97
N PHE A 37 26.70 9.23 -4.08
CA PHE A 37 25.88 8.52 -5.05
C PHE A 37 24.43 9.02 -5.08
N ALA A 38 23.92 9.52 -3.93
CA ALA A 38 22.62 10.16 -3.81
C ALA A 38 22.41 11.36 -4.77
N THR A 39 23.47 12.00 -5.25
CA THR A 39 23.43 13.17 -6.16
C THR A 39 22.87 12.81 -7.54
N VAL A 40 23.22 11.63 -8.03
CA VAL A 40 22.88 11.12 -9.37
C VAL A 40 21.50 10.44 -9.39
N LEU A 41 20.93 10.17 -8.20
CA LEU A 41 19.58 9.60 -8.09
C LEU A 41 18.48 10.59 -8.48
N SER A 42 17.32 10.05 -8.87
CA SER A 42 16.14 10.85 -9.18
C SER A 42 15.66 11.66 -7.96
N PRO A 43 14.99 12.81 -8.14
CA PRO A 43 14.48 13.63 -7.04
C PRO A 43 13.59 12.85 -6.06
N ALA A 44 12.75 11.94 -6.56
CA ALA A 44 11.90 11.09 -5.72
C ALA A 44 12.74 10.18 -4.80
N SER A 45 13.81 9.60 -5.33
CA SER A 45 14.74 8.74 -4.58
C SER A 45 15.47 9.51 -3.47
N LYS A 46 15.78 10.81 -3.69
CA LYS A 46 16.41 11.67 -2.68
C LYS A 46 15.49 11.88 -1.48
N VAL A 47 14.19 12.05 -1.70
CA VAL A 47 13.19 12.19 -0.61
C VAL A 47 13.14 10.91 0.22
N ILE A 48 13.10 9.74 -0.41
CA ILE A 48 13.14 8.45 0.28
C ILE A 48 14.43 8.33 1.12
N LEU A 49 15.56 8.76 0.58
CA LEU A 49 16.86 8.71 1.28
C LEU A 49 16.88 9.63 2.51
N VAL A 50 16.30 10.82 2.43
CA VAL A 50 16.12 11.72 3.58
C VAL A 50 15.19 11.09 4.64
N ILE A 51 14.07 10.50 4.22
CA ILE A 51 13.16 9.77 5.12
C ILE A 51 13.91 8.65 5.84
N THR A 52 14.73 7.87 5.11
CA THR A 52 15.55 6.79 5.69
C THR A 52 16.56 7.31 6.72
N MET A 53 17.21 8.45 6.48
CA MET A 53 18.08 9.09 7.48
C MET A 53 17.32 9.55 8.72
N LEU A 54 16.12 10.11 8.53
CA LEU A 54 15.25 10.49 9.65
C LEU A 54 14.80 9.25 10.44
N MET A 55 14.47 8.15 9.77
CA MET A 55 14.06 6.89 10.40
C MET A 55 15.19 6.24 11.21
N GLY A 56 16.42 6.34 10.73
CA GLY A 56 17.61 5.89 11.45
C GLY A 56 17.84 6.60 12.79
N ARG A 57 17.62 7.91 12.80
CA ARG A 57 17.80 8.76 13.99
C ARG A 57 16.58 8.71 14.93
N HIS A 58 15.37 8.66 14.38
CA HIS A 58 14.13 8.45 15.11
C HIS A 58 13.87 6.95 15.32
N ARG A 59 14.67 6.30 16.18
CA ARG A 59 14.47 4.90 16.63
C ARG A 59 13.10 4.63 17.33
N GLY A 60 12.14 5.55 17.22
CA GLY A 60 10.77 5.47 17.75
C GLY A 60 9.64 5.92 16.80
N LEU A 61 9.89 6.39 15.57
CA LEU A 61 8.79 6.73 14.63
C LEU A 61 8.22 5.48 13.93
N LEU A 62 8.94 4.34 13.95
CA LEU A 62 8.41 3.03 13.54
C LEU A 62 7.39 2.44 14.52
N ALA A 63 7.15 3.07 15.68
CA ALA A 63 5.95 2.74 16.47
C ALA A 63 4.69 2.95 15.61
N SER A 64 4.66 4.00 14.77
CA SER A 64 3.54 4.25 13.86
C SER A 64 3.50 3.29 12.66
N MET A 65 4.61 2.67 12.27
CA MET A 65 4.57 1.59 11.27
C MET A 65 4.17 0.23 11.86
N LYS A 66 4.30 0.00 13.18
CA LYS A 66 3.53 -1.09 13.81
C LYS A 66 2.04 -0.79 13.79
N ASP A 67 1.66 0.49 13.88
CA ASP A 67 0.28 0.88 13.61
C ASP A 67 -0.08 0.66 12.15
N GLN A 68 0.84 0.54 11.19
CA GLN A 68 0.47 0.19 9.80
C GLN A 68 -0.14 -1.20 9.72
N GLU A 69 0.39 -2.19 10.47
CA GLU A 69 -0.21 -3.52 10.60
C GLU A 69 -1.58 -3.42 11.31
N ALA A 70 -1.70 -2.55 12.32
CA ALA A 70 -2.98 -2.28 12.99
C ALA A 70 -3.98 -1.50 12.10
N ILE A 71 -3.51 -0.62 11.21
CA ILE A 71 -4.29 0.19 10.27
C ILE A 71 -4.72 -0.69 9.11
N GLU A 72 -3.88 -1.61 8.65
CA GLU A 72 -4.22 -2.60 7.63
C GLU A 72 -5.21 -3.63 8.17
N HIS A 73 -5.00 -4.15 9.39
CA HIS A 73 -5.97 -5.01 10.06
C HIS A 73 -7.29 -4.27 10.31
N SER A 74 -7.22 -3.02 10.75
CA SER A 74 -8.42 -2.18 10.93
C SER A 74 -9.13 -1.94 9.59
N ALA A 75 -8.42 -1.55 8.53
CA ALA A 75 -9.01 -1.33 7.21
C ALA A 75 -9.65 -2.61 6.65
N ALA A 76 -9.00 -3.77 6.81
CA ALA A 76 -9.55 -5.06 6.43
C ALA A 76 -10.81 -5.42 7.22
N ASP A 77 -10.82 -5.19 8.55
CA ASP A 77 -11.99 -5.42 9.41
C ASP A 77 -13.19 -4.56 9.00
N LEU A 78 -12.95 -3.31 8.61
CA LEU A 78 -13.99 -2.37 8.18
C LEU A 78 -14.65 -2.83 6.88
N ILE A 79 -13.83 -3.25 5.90
CA ILE A 79 -14.30 -3.79 4.62
C ILE A 79 -15.11 -5.07 4.85
N ASN A 80 -14.61 -5.99 5.69
CA ASN A 80 -15.29 -7.25 5.99
C ASN A 80 -16.64 -7.03 6.67
N ARG A 81 -16.73 -6.08 7.62
CA ARG A 81 -18.00 -5.71 8.26
C ARG A 81 -19.00 -5.12 7.26
N GLN A 82 -18.55 -4.24 6.35
CA GLN A 82 -19.44 -3.70 5.32
C GLN A 82 -19.95 -4.77 4.37
N CYS A 83 -19.07 -5.69 3.96
CA CYS A 83 -19.46 -6.84 3.15
C CYS A 83 -20.50 -7.72 3.87
N GLU A 84 -20.35 -7.98 5.17
CA GLU A 84 -21.35 -8.73 5.94
C GLU A 84 -22.71 -8.03 5.97
N GLU A 85 -22.74 -6.72 6.16
CA GLU A 85 -23.99 -5.95 6.18
C GLU A 85 -24.69 -5.97 4.81
N ILE A 86 -23.92 -5.86 3.72
CA ILE A 86 -24.45 -5.98 2.35
C ILE A 86 -25.02 -7.38 2.10
N ILE A 87 -24.35 -8.44 2.57
CA ILE A 87 -24.82 -9.83 2.40
C ILE A 87 -26.13 -10.05 3.18
N LYS A 88 -26.23 -9.56 4.42
CA LYS A 88 -27.46 -9.64 5.23
C LYS A 88 -28.61 -8.87 4.57
N GLU A 89 -28.32 -7.68 4.04
CA GLU A 89 -29.32 -6.87 3.35
C GLU A 89 -29.81 -7.54 2.06
N TYR A 90 -28.90 -8.14 1.29
CA TYR A 90 -29.24 -8.91 0.10
C TYR A 90 -30.11 -10.12 0.44
N GLN A 91 -29.78 -10.84 1.52
CA GLN A 91 -30.58 -11.98 1.99
C GLN A 91 -31.96 -11.53 2.46
N ARG A 92 -32.07 -10.45 3.25
CA ARG A 92 -33.37 -9.91 3.69
C ARG A 92 -34.23 -9.51 2.50
N THR A 93 -33.65 -8.82 1.52
CA THR A 93 -34.35 -8.35 0.32
C THR A 93 -34.80 -9.53 -0.55
N THR A 94 -33.95 -10.53 -0.75
CA THR A 94 -34.24 -11.71 -1.58
C THR A 94 -35.22 -12.70 -0.92
N LEU A 95 -35.15 -12.89 0.41
CA LEU A 95 -36.10 -13.70 1.16
C LEU A 95 -37.48 -13.01 1.25
N GLY A 96 -37.51 -11.68 1.34
CA GLY A 96 -38.75 -10.90 1.35
C GLY A 96 -39.49 -10.92 0.01
N THR A 97 -38.79 -10.87 -1.11
CA THR A 97 -39.41 -10.93 -2.45
C THR A 97 -39.95 -12.32 -2.79
N ASN A 98 -39.26 -13.41 -2.42
CA ASN A 98 -39.76 -14.77 -2.67
C ASN A 98 -41.02 -15.11 -1.85
N VAL A 99 -41.18 -14.54 -0.64
CA VAL A 99 -42.39 -14.70 0.18
C VAL A 99 -43.55 -13.80 -0.31
N ALA A 100 -43.24 -12.59 -0.76
CA ALA A 100 -44.25 -11.67 -1.31
C ALA A 100 -44.79 -12.14 -2.67
N ASP A 101 -44.00 -12.86 -3.47
CA ASP A 101 -44.40 -13.35 -4.80
C ASP A 101 -45.24 -14.64 -4.74
N THR A 102 -45.13 -15.44 -3.67
CA THR A 102 -45.98 -16.64 -3.47
C THR A 102 -47.39 -16.32 -2.95
N THR A 103 -47.66 -15.08 -2.52
CA THR A 103 -48.92 -14.69 -1.88
C THR A 103 -49.85 -13.86 -2.79
N ARG A 104 -49.73 -13.96 -4.11
CA ARG A 104 -50.76 -13.48 -5.04
C ARG A 104 -51.72 -14.64 -5.39
N PRO A 105 -52.89 -14.75 -4.74
CA PRO A 105 -53.91 -15.70 -5.16
C PRO A 105 -54.53 -15.22 -6.48
N GLY A 106 -54.17 -15.87 -7.58
CA GLY A 106 -55.01 -15.97 -8.77
C GLY A 106 -54.98 -14.81 -9.76
N GLU A 107 -53.91 -14.68 -10.54
CA GLU A 107 -54.12 -14.43 -11.98
C GLU A 107 -54.31 -15.77 -12.67
N ALA A 108 -55.60 -16.10 -12.81
CA ALA A 108 -56.10 -17.26 -13.49
C ALA A 108 -55.78 -17.21 -14.99
N VAL A 109 -55.60 -18.41 -15.53
CA VAL A 109 -56.08 -18.88 -16.83
C VAL A 109 -57.12 -17.93 -17.47
N THR A 110 -56.86 -17.57 -18.73
CA THR A 110 -57.79 -17.33 -19.85
C THR A 110 -57.45 -16.01 -20.56
N GLN A 111 -57.01 -16.08 -21.81
CA GLN A 111 -57.70 -15.57 -22.99
C GLN A 111 -56.84 -15.90 -24.24
N LEU A 112 -57.32 -16.91 -24.98
CA LEU A 112 -57.07 -17.29 -26.38
C LEU A 112 -55.71 -17.90 -26.79
#